data_AF-A0A226DSU3-F1
#
_entry.id   AF-A0A226DSU3-F1
#
_cell.length_a   1.000
_cell.length_b   1.000
_cell.length_c   1.000
_cell.angle_alpha   90.00
_cell.angle_beta   90.00
_cell.angle_gamma   90.00
#
_symmetry.space_group_name_H-M   'P 1'
#
loop_
_entity.id
_entity.type
_entity.pdbx_description
1 polymer ?
#
loop_
_entity_poly.entity_id
_entity_poly.type
_entity_poly.pdbx_seq_one_letter_code
_entity_poly.pdbx_strand_id
1 'polypeptide(L)'
;MAEIIQYQDILTHCRSHLIPLSAIGPDELKSDVEKLLPDLQKNDFTLAIRPQDILSMYNYPLAKCYIAGDEITIHVKVPLHREGAKLTLYEVINLPYLYKDSVCTINHSPTYVVDADSYITTIQGTQLNSCDPSSGICYVSQFQSDPQIGKLCIESIIRGSSVNELKKACPFTCFPRLSQQPYITQLDFHTFMITSVPKGSTIVCDSANSTKIIRQLPEIEYGSLEVVIPCSCRLNIKGRSQPISSPYPCPTGNVDKISVVQTIPSTWAKIDVIVTDTMLRAGAKPITNTFANLSAALNESWVLESTTFNVSEIADLVHVKIPDIIHLLPSVSSALLYIWNVPLTLAILYLFWDRIKKAARLAASFTPKEWP
;
A
#
# COMPACT_ATOMS: atom_id res chain seq x y z
N MET A 1 -12.37 -39.64 -6.72
CA MET A 1 -12.87 -38.50 -5.89
C MET A 1 -11.70 -37.73 -5.26
N ALA A 2 -10.72 -38.41 -4.64
CA ALA A 2 -9.51 -37.78 -4.09
C ALA A 2 -8.67 -37.00 -5.13
N GLU A 3 -8.45 -37.56 -6.33
CA GLU A 3 -7.68 -36.89 -7.40
C GLU A 3 -8.34 -35.59 -7.90
N ILE A 4 -9.67 -35.55 -7.96
CA ILE A 4 -10.42 -34.35 -8.38
C ILE A 4 -10.28 -33.24 -7.33
N ILE A 5 -10.33 -33.60 -6.04
CA ILE A 5 -10.14 -32.66 -4.93
C ILE A 5 -8.71 -32.12 -4.94
N GLN A 6 -7.72 -32.98 -5.17
CA GLN A 6 -6.32 -32.59 -5.26
C GLN A 6 -6.06 -31.64 -6.44
N TYR A 7 -6.64 -31.92 -7.60
CA TYR A 7 -6.52 -31.04 -8.77
C TYR A 7 -7.15 -29.66 -8.54
N GLN A 8 -8.33 -29.60 -7.91
CA GLN A 8 -8.97 -28.34 -7.56
C GLN A 8 -8.17 -27.54 -6.52
N ASP A 9 -7.56 -28.24 -5.56
CA ASP A 9 -6.68 -27.63 -4.55
C ASP A 9 -5.45 -26.98 -5.19
N ILE A 10 -4.78 -27.70 -6.11
CA ILE A 10 -3.64 -27.20 -6.89
C ILE A 10 -4.04 -25.93 -7.66
N LEU A 11 -5.17 -25.96 -8.38
CA LEU A 11 -5.64 -24.81 -9.13
C LEU A 11 -5.96 -23.59 -8.24
N THR A 12 -6.51 -23.82 -7.06
CA THR A 12 -6.84 -22.75 -6.11
C THR A 12 -5.59 -22.06 -5.59
N HIS A 13 -4.58 -22.84 -5.19
CA HIS A 13 -3.28 -22.32 -4.76
C HIS A 13 -2.57 -21.59 -5.91
N CYS A 14 -2.56 -22.17 -7.11
CA CYS A 14 -1.99 -21.57 -8.31
C CYS A 14 -2.60 -20.20 -8.65
N ARG A 15 -3.93 -20.07 -8.56
CA ARG A 15 -4.63 -18.78 -8.76
C ARG A 15 -4.26 -17.73 -7.72
N SER A 16 -3.91 -18.18 -6.52
CA SER A 16 -3.47 -17.32 -5.42
C SER A 16 -1.94 -17.14 -5.38
N HIS A 17 -1.22 -17.63 -6.40
CA HIS A 17 0.24 -17.65 -6.46
C HIS A 17 0.92 -18.39 -5.30
N LEU A 18 0.21 -19.26 -4.59
CA LEU A 18 0.74 -20.06 -3.49
C LEU A 18 1.27 -21.40 -3.99
N ILE A 19 2.24 -21.95 -3.27
CA ILE A 19 2.77 -23.28 -3.54
C ILE A 19 1.73 -24.31 -3.04
N PRO A 20 1.20 -25.19 -3.88
CA PRO A 20 0.27 -26.22 -3.44
C PRO A 20 1.01 -27.35 -2.71
N LEU A 21 0.73 -27.51 -1.41
CA LEU A 21 1.25 -28.62 -0.59
C LEU A 21 0.92 -30.00 -1.16
N SER A 22 -0.20 -30.09 -1.88
CA SER A 22 -0.69 -31.31 -2.51
C SER A 22 0.10 -31.74 -3.75
N ALA A 23 0.87 -30.84 -4.37
CA ALA A 23 1.73 -31.18 -5.52
C ALA A 23 3.23 -31.12 -5.20
N ILE A 24 3.66 -30.22 -4.32
CA ILE A 24 5.07 -30.06 -3.93
C ILE A 24 5.17 -30.21 -2.42
N GLY A 25 5.71 -31.34 -1.96
CA GLY A 25 5.86 -31.64 -0.54
C GLY A 25 6.99 -30.83 0.12
N PRO A 26 6.93 -30.57 1.44
CA PRO A 26 7.95 -29.80 2.14
C PRO A 26 9.36 -30.40 2.05
N ASP A 27 9.48 -31.72 2.13
CA ASP A 27 10.77 -32.42 2.06
C ASP A 27 11.40 -32.34 0.66
N GLU A 28 10.56 -32.43 -0.37
CA GLU A 28 10.98 -32.28 -1.77
C GLU A 28 11.44 -30.85 -2.05
N LEU A 29 10.63 -29.85 -1.68
CA LEU A 29 10.99 -28.45 -1.82
C LEU A 29 12.27 -28.11 -1.06
N LYS A 30 12.43 -28.63 0.17
CA LYS A 30 13.64 -28.43 0.97
C LYS A 30 14.87 -29.01 0.28
N SER A 31 14.79 -30.25 -0.21
CA SER A 31 15.87 -30.90 -0.95
C SER A 31 16.27 -30.10 -2.18
N ASP A 32 15.30 -29.59 -2.94
CA ASP A 32 15.56 -28.79 -4.13
C ASP A 32 16.15 -27.42 -3.82
N VAL A 33 15.70 -26.77 -2.75
CA VAL A 33 16.27 -25.50 -2.27
C VAL A 33 17.70 -25.69 -1.74
N GLU A 34 17.97 -26.80 -1.04
CA GLU A 34 19.31 -27.11 -0.54
C GLU A 34 20.33 -27.36 -1.67
N LYS A 35 19.89 -27.92 -2.80
CA LYS A 35 20.73 -28.08 -4.00
C LYS A 35 21.20 -26.75 -4.58
N LEU A 36 20.48 -25.65 -4.33
CA LEU A 36 20.87 -24.32 -4.81
C LEU A 36 22.00 -23.70 -3.97
N LEU A 37 22.20 -24.13 -2.72
CA LEU A 37 23.14 -23.51 -1.78
C LEU A 37 24.58 -23.36 -2.31
N PRO A 38 25.20 -24.37 -2.96
CA PRO A 38 26.57 -24.25 -3.47
C PRO A 38 26.70 -23.16 -4.54
N ASP A 39 25.72 -23.07 -5.44
CA ASP A 39 25.71 -22.07 -6.50
C ASP A 39 25.43 -20.67 -5.96
N LEU A 40 24.58 -20.55 -4.93
CA LEU A 40 24.30 -19.27 -4.27
C LEU A 40 25.56 -18.71 -3.59
N GLN A 41 26.27 -19.53 -2.82
CA GLN A 41 27.51 -19.14 -2.13
C GLN A 41 28.59 -18.68 -3.11
N LYS A 42 28.71 -19.33 -4.28
CA LYS A 42 29.67 -18.93 -5.32
C LYS A 42 29.41 -17.53 -5.89
N ASN A 43 28.17 -17.05 -5.77
CA ASN A 43 27.74 -15.77 -6.34
C ASN A 43 27.41 -14.72 -5.26
N ASP A 44 27.86 -14.91 -4.02
CA ASP A 44 27.61 -14.02 -2.88
C ASP A 44 26.11 -13.82 -2.56
N PHE A 45 25.31 -14.88 -2.72
CA PHE A 45 23.88 -14.91 -2.36
C PHE A 45 23.59 -15.94 -1.26
N THR A 46 22.56 -15.65 -0.48
CA THR A 46 21.99 -16.57 0.51
C THR A 46 20.47 -16.61 0.39
N LEU A 47 19.86 -17.68 0.92
CA LEU A 47 18.41 -17.81 0.98
C LEU A 47 17.81 -16.80 1.98
N ALA A 48 16.75 -16.10 1.59
CA ALA A 48 16.03 -15.22 2.51
C ALA A 48 15.15 -16.00 3.50
N ILE A 49 14.72 -17.20 3.12
CA ILE A 49 14.04 -18.16 4.00
C ILE A 49 14.97 -19.34 4.18
N ARG A 50 15.36 -19.62 5.43
CA ARG A 50 16.29 -20.71 5.73
C ARG A 50 15.62 -22.07 5.46
N PRO A 51 16.37 -23.12 5.07
CA PRO A 51 15.79 -24.45 4.83
C PRO A 51 15.06 -25.05 6.04
N GLN A 52 15.42 -24.65 7.27
CA GLN A 52 14.71 -25.06 8.48
C GLN A 52 13.30 -24.45 8.58
N ASP A 53 13.08 -23.31 7.93
CA ASP A 53 11.84 -22.54 7.93
C ASP A 53 11.03 -22.76 6.64
N ILE A 54 11.29 -23.83 5.89
CA ILE A 54 10.73 -24.09 4.55
C ILE A 54 9.20 -24.03 4.49
N LEU A 55 8.52 -24.44 5.57
CA LEU A 55 7.06 -24.39 5.67
C LEU A 55 6.51 -22.96 5.52
N SER A 56 7.28 -21.94 5.90
CA SER A 56 6.88 -20.55 5.71
C SER A 56 6.73 -20.18 4.24
N MET A 57 7.47 -20.83 3.32
CA MET A 57 7.39 -20.56 1.88
C MET A 57 5.99 -20.78 1.31
N TYR A 58 5.20 -21.67 1.90
CA TYR A 58 3.84 -21.97 1.48
C TYR A 58 2.83 -20.86 1.80
N ASN A 59 3.18 -19.93 2.68
CA ASN A 59 2.33 -18.80 3.06
C ASN A 59 2.54 -17.58 2.14
N TYR A 60 3.52 -17.62 1.25
CA TYR A 60 3.89 -16.50 0.40
C TYR A 60 3.54 -16.74 -1.07
N PRO A 61 3.25 -15.68 -1.85
CA PRO A 61 2.90 -15.77 -3.26
C PRO A 61 4.12 -16.07 -4.16
N LEU A 62 4.73 -17.24 -3.96
CA LEU A 62 5.98 -17.67 -4.61
C LEU A 62 5.79 -18.58 -5.82
N ALA A 63 4.56 -18.96 -6.17
CA ALA A 63 4.28 -19.84 -7.30
C ALA A 63 3.76 -19.09 -8.54
N LYS A 64 4.26 -19.49 -9.71
CA LYS A 64 3.65 -19.19 -11.02
C LYS A 64 3.28 -20.50 -11.69
N CYS A 65 2.02 -20.66 -12.05
CA CYS A 65 1.55 -21.88 -12.68
C CYS A 65 1.21 -21.63 -14.15
N TYR A 66 1.63 -22.56 -15.00
CA TYR A 66 1.27 -22.63 -16.41
C TYR A 66 0.46 -23.89 -16.63
N ILE A 67 -0.73 -23.75 -17.19
CA ILE A 67 -1.65 -24.85 -17.45
C ILE A 67 -1.70 -25.05 -18.97
N ALA A 68 -1.29 -26.22 -19.43
CA ALA A 68 -1.29 -26.58 -20.83
C ALA A 68 -1.93 -27.97 -21.00
N GLY A 69 -3.22 -28.00 -21.36
CA GLY A 69 -3.98 -29.24 -21.44
C GLY A 69 -4.11 -29.89 -20.05
N ASP A 70 -3.60 -31.11 -19.93
CA ASP A 70 -3.63 -31.91 -18.70
C ASP A 70 -2.35 -31.75 -17.85
N GLU A 71 -1.40 -30.93 -18.28
CA GLU A 71 -0.17 -30.66 -17.54
C GLU A 71 -0.24 -29.30 -16.82
N ILE A 72 0.15 -29.31 -15.55
CA ILE A 72 0.36 -28.11 -14.75
C ILE A 72 1.86 -28.02 -14.45
N THR A 73 2.51 -26.99 -14.96
CA THR A 73 3.89 -26.66 -14.59
C THR A 73 3.88 -25.60 -13.50
N ILE A 74 4.46 -25.90 -12.34
CA ILE A 74 4.54 -25.00 -11.20
C ILE A 74 5.97 -24.48 -11.07
N HIS A 75 6.15 -23.18 -11.29
CA HIS A 75 7.42 -22.50 -11.09
C HIS A 75 7.44 -21.90 -9.69
N VAL A 76 8.26 -22.47 -8.81
CA VAL A 76 8.49 -21.92 -7.47
C VAL A 76 9.62 -20.91 -7.53
N LYS A 77 9.35 -19.69 -7.05
CA LYS A 77 10.35 -18.64 -6.86
C LYS A 77 11.00 -18.83 -5.49
N VAL A 78 12.31 -18.93 -5.46
CA VAL A 78 13.09 -19.02 -4.22
C VAL A 78 13.57 -17.61 -3.85
N PRO A 79 13.16 -17.04 -2.69
CA PRO A 79 13.61 -15.73 -2.26
C PRO A 79 15.10 -15.72 -1.87
N LEU A 80 15.86 -14.76 -2.42
CA LEU A 80 17.30 -14.63 -2.22
C LEU A 80 17.66 -13.21 -1.79
N HIS A 81 18.77 -13.06 -1.08
CA HIS A 81 19.43 -11.77 -0.88
C HIS A 81 20.95 -11.93 -0.96
N ARG A 82 21.67 -10.83 -1.13
CA ARG A 82 23.13 -10.85 -1.10
C ARG A 82 23.63 -11.19 0.30
N GLU A 83 24.69 -11.97 0.38
CA GLU A 83 25.32 -12.32 1.66
C GLU A 83 25.79 -11.05 2.39
N GLY A 84 25.53 -10.98 3.69
CA GLY A 84 25.86 -9.82 4.53
C GLY A 84 25.03 -8.56 4.28
N ALA A 85 24.15 -8.53 3.29
CA ALA A 85 23.31 -7.36 3.02
C ALA A 85 22.21 -7.22 4.08
N LYS A 86 22.19 -6.09 4.79
CA LYS A 86 21.05 -5.69 5.62
C LYS A 86 20.16 -4.76 4.81
N LEU A 87 18.94 -5.20 4.55
CA LEU A 87 17.94 -4.40 3.85
C LEU A 87 16.95 -3.85 4.85
N THR A 88 16.74 -2.54 4.83
CA THR A 88 15.69 -1.87 5.61
C THR A 88 14.70 -1.22 4.67
N LEU A 89 13.42 -1.49 4.89
CA LEU A 89 12.33 -0.91 4.11
C LEU A 89 11.70 0.25 4.90
N TYR A 90 11.57 1.40 4.25
CA TYR A 90 10.93 2.59 4.79
C TYR A 90 9.72 2.95 3.95
N GLU A 91 8.62 3.35 4.58
CA GLU A 91 7.48 3.95 3.90
C GLU A 91 7.66 5.47 3.82
N VAL A 92 7.43 6.04 2.63
CA VAL A 92 7.43 7.50 2.47
C VAL A 92 6.05 8.05 2.76
N ILE A 93 5.92 8.77 3.88
CA ILE A 93 4.67 9.43 4.28
C ILE A 93 4.63 10.84 3.68
N ASN A 94 3.62 11.11 2.86
CA ASN A 94 3.36 12.45 2.34
C ASN A 94 2.66 13.32 3.39
N LEU A 95 3.21 14.49 3.69
CA LEU A 95 2.66 15.41 4.69
C LEU A 95 2.02 16.63 4.02
N PRO A 96 0.76 16.96 4.33
CA PRO A 96 0.14 18.20 3.89
C PRO A 96 0.66 19.38 4.69
N TYR A 97 0.84 20.52 4.02
CA TYR A 97 1.24 21.79 4.62
C TYR A 97 0.27 22.90 4.22
N LEU A 98 -0.07 23.78 5.16
CA LEU A 98 -0.90 24.93 4.90
C LEU A 98 -0.08 26.03 4.22
N TYR A 99 -0.65 26.70 3.23
CA TYR A 99 -0.10 27.92 2.65
C TYR A 99 -1.24 28.90 2.45
N LYS A 100 -1.38 29.85 3.38
CA LYS A 100 -2.52 30.76 3.49
C LYS A 100 -3.82 29.94 3.60
N ASP A 101 -4.72 30.05 2.61
CA ASP A 101 -5.99 29.34 2.54
C ASP A 101 -5.97 28.07 1.68
N SER A 102 -4.78 27.59 1.33
CA SER A 102 -4.61 26.38 0.52
C SER A 102 -3.83 25.31 1.26
N VAL A 103 -4.17 24.05 1.01
CA VAL A 103 -3.42 22.89 1.52
C VAL A 103 -2.58 22.34 0.38
N CYS A 104 -1.28 22.30 0.61
CA CYS A 104 -0.25 21.91 -0.34
C CYS A 104 0.34 20.55 0.04
N THR A 105 0.52 19.68 -0.94
CA THR A 105 1.15 18.36 -0.79
C THR A 105 2.15 18.14 -1.91
N ILE A 106 3.20 17.34 -1.66
CA ILE A 106 4.08 16.92 -2.75
C ILE A 106 3.32 15.90 -3.59
N ASN A 107 3.30 16.06 -4.90
CA ASN A 107 2.67 15.08 -5.77
C ASN A 107 3.61 13.88 -5.97
N HIS A 108 3.43 12.81 -5.18
CA HIS A 108 4.13 11.55 -5.39
C HIS A 108 3.17 10.36 -5.18
N SER A 109 3.43 9.26 -5.90
CA SER A 109 2.74 7.98 -5.71
C SER A 109 3.24 7.29 -4.43
N PRO A 110 2.46 6.36 -3.85
CA PRO A 110 2.94 5.53 -2.74
C PRO A 110 4.32 4.95 -3.08
N THR A 111 5.28 5.21 -2.20
CA THR A 111 6.68 4.89 -2.45
C THR A 111 7.28 4.29 -1.19
N TYR A 112 7.98 3.18 -1.35
CA TYR A 112 8.86 2.64 -0.33
C TYR A 112 10.31 2.90 -0.71
N VAL A 113 11.17 3.06 0.29
CA VAL A 113 12.61 3.20 0.11
C VAL A 113 13.28 1.97 0.71
N VAL A 114 14.08 1.30 -0.08
CA VAL A 114 14.96 0.22 0.37
C VAL A 114 16.34 0.82 0.59
N ASP A 115 16.78 0.83 1.83
CA ASP A 115 18.15 1.11 2.21
C ASP A 115 18.92 -0.20 2.32
N ALA A 116 19.85 -0.40 1.40
CA ALA A 116 20.87 -1.43 1.49
C ALA A 116 22.19 -0.72 1.84
N ASP A 117 23.03 -1.33 2.69
CA ASP A 117 24.30 -0.73 3.13
C ASP A 117 25.19 -0.16 1.98
N SER A 118 25.00 -0.66 0.75
CA SER A 118 25.72 -0.24 -0.46
C SER A 118 24.91 0.59 -1.47
N TYR A 119 23.58 0.64 -1.38
CA TYR A 119 22.74 1.38 -2.32
C TYR A 119 21.36 1.68 -1.75
N ILE A 120 20.75 2.78 -2.20
CA ILE A 120 19.37 3.12 -1.86
C ILE A 120 18.53 3.06 -3.14
N THR A 121 17.35 2.44 -3.06
CA THR A 121 16.44 2.30 -4.20
C THR A 121 14.99 2.50 -3.77
N THR A 122 14.12 2.90 -4.70
CA THR A 122 12.71 3.20 -4.42
C THR A 122 11.78 2.18 -5.06
N ILE A 123 10.75 1.71 -4.36
CA ILE A 123 9.69 0.85 -4.91
C ILE A 123 8.43 1.69 -5.06
N GLN A 124 7.93 1.79 -6.29
CA GLN A 124 6.79 2.65 -6.63
C GLN A 124 6.06 2.13 -7.88
N GLY A 125 4.85 2.63 -8.10
CA GLY A 125 4.08 2.33 -9.32
C GLY A 125 3.86 0.83 -9.50
N THR A 126 4.19 0.31 -10.69
CA THR A 126 4.00 -1.11 -11.03
C THR A 126 4.84 -2.07 -10.18
N GLN A 127 5.93 -1.60 -9.56
CA GLN A 127 6.78 -2.44 -8.71
C GLN A 127 6.13 -2.79 -7.37
N LEU A 128 5.13 -2.00 -6.92
CA LEU A 128 4.33 -2.31 -5.73
C LEU A 128 3.56 -3.63 -5.89
N ASN A 129 3.24 -4.04 -7.12
CA ASN A 129 2.59 -5.33 -7.37
C ASN A 129 3.51 -6.53 -7.01
N SER A 130 4.81 -6.30 -6.88
CA SER A 130 5.81 -7.31 -6.53
C SER A 130 6.40 -7.13 -5.13
N CYS A 131 5.92 -6.15 -4.37
CA CYS A 131 6.32 -5.88 -3.00
C CYS A 131 5.12 -5.42 -2.19
N ASP A 132 4.61 -6.34 -1.37
CA ASP A 132 3.60 -6.05 -0.36
C ASP A 132 4.25 -6.18 1.02
N PRO A 133 4.54 -5.07 1.72
CA PRO A 133 5.13 -5.11 3.06
C PRO A 133 4.30 -5.90 4.06
N SER A 134 2.98 -5.94 3.89
CA SER A 134 2.08 -6.69 4.78
C SER A 134 2.20 -8.20 4.59
N SER A 135 2.58 -8.63 3.39
CA SER A 135 2.87 -10.04 3.07
C SER A 135 4.24 -10.49 3.59
N GLY A 136 5.13 -9.58 3.99
CA GLY A 136 6.46 -9.90 4.51
C GLY A 136 7.52 -10.31 3.47
N ILE A 137 7.18 -10.33 2.17
CA ILE A 137 8.15 -10.54 1.08
C ILE A 137 8.05 -9.43 0.05
N CYS A 138 9.22 -8.89 -0.33
CA CYS A 138 9.35 -7.87 -1.35
C CYS A 138 10.41 -8.24 -2.37
N TYR A 139 10.04 -8.22 -3.65
CA TYR A 139 10.98 -8.33 -4.74
C TYR A 139 11.52 -6.93 -5.11
N VAL A 140 12.82 -6.73 -4.89
CA VAL A 140 13.52 -5.49 -5.26
C VAL A 140 14.19 -5.70 -6.61
N SER A 141 13.64 -5.08 -7.65
CA SER A 141 14.24 -5.15 -8.99
C SER A 141 15.55 -4.40 -9.04
N GLN A 142 16.59 -5.00 -9.63
CA GLN A 142 17.88 -4.34 -9.89
C GLN A 142 17.74 -3.16 -10.85
N PHE A 143 16.80 -3.26 -11.79
CA PHE A 143 16.52 -2.23 -12.79
C PHE A 143 15.10 -1.72 -12.61
N GLN A 144 14.97 -0.40 -12.60
CA GLN A 144 13.66 0.24 -12.51
C GLN A 144 13.19 0.64 -13.89
N SER A 145 12.03 0.12 -14.29
CA SER A 145 11.44 0.35 -15.61
C SER A 145 10.53 1.56 -15.67
N ASP A 146 10.28 2.25 -14.54
CA ASP A 146 9.22 3.27 -14.45
C ASP A 146 9.77 4.68 -14.16
N PRO A 147 9.76 5.60 -15.15
CA PRO A 147 10.13 7.00 -14.98
C PRO A 147 8.97 7.79 -14.36
N GLN A 148 8.67 7.57 -13.08
CA GLN A 148 7.66 8.36 -12.37
C GLN A 148 8.25 9.63 -11.75
N ILE A 149 7.50 10.74 -11.82
CA ILE A 149 7.86 12.05 -11.25
C ILE A 149 8.16 11.93 -9.74
N GLY A 150 7.38 11.12 -9.01
CA GLY A 150 7.59 10.88 -7.57
C GLY A 150 8.98 10.32 -7.25
N LYS A 151 9.56 9.52 -8.16
CA LYS A 151 10.89 8.93 -7.99
C LYS A 151 11.98 9.97 -7.82
N LEU A 152 12.00 10.92 -8.74
CA LEU A 152 13.04 11.94 -8.81
C LEU A 152 13.01 12.80 -7.56
N CYS A 153 11.82 13.09 -7.03
CA CYS A 153 11.67 13.78 -5.77
C CYS A 153 12.34 13.01 -4.62
N ILE A 154 11.95 11.75 -4.40
CA ILE A 154 12.45 10.95 -3.27
C ILE A 154 13.94 10.69 -3.39
N GLU A 155 14.44 10.36 -4.59
CA GLU A 155 15.88 10.21 -4.83
C GLU A 155 16.65 11.49 -4.55
N SER A 156 16.12 12.66 -4.94
CA SER A 156 16.75 13.95 -4.68
C SER A 156 16.79 14.28 -3.18
N ILE A 157 15.73 13.95 -2.44
CA ILE A 157 15.69 14.11 -0.97
C ILE A 157 16.75 13.23 -0.32
N ILE A 158 16.82 11.96 -0.68
CA ILE A 158 17.74 10.97 -0.10
C ILE A 158 19.19 11.35 -0.39
N ARG A 159 19.48 11.82 -1.61
CA ARG A 159 20.83 12.23 -2.03
C ARG A 159 21.26 13.58 -1.48
N GLY A 160 20.36 14.30 -0.83
CA GLY A 160 20.71 15.59 -0.24
C GLY A 160 20.81 16.74 -1.23
N SER A 161 19.98 16.71 -2.27
CA SER A 161 19.94 17.77 -3.28
C SER A 161 19.71 19.15 -2.68
N SER A 162 20.20 20.17 -3.40
CA SER A 162 19.99 21.57 -3.00
C SER A 162 18.52 21.95 -2.99
N VAL A 163 18.15 23.01 -2.26
CA VAL A 163 16.76 23.50 -2.23
C VAL A 163 16.23 23.83 -3.65
N ASN A 164 17.09 24.36 -4.52
CA ASN A 164 16.71 24.68 -5.90
C ASN A 164 16.47 23.44 -6.76
N GLU A 165 17.22 22.36 -6.55
CA GLU A 165 16.97 21.08 -7.20
C GLU A 165 15.68 20.44 -6.68
N LEU A 166 15.46 20.47 -5.36
CA LEU A 166 14.23 19.94 -4.75
C LEU A 166 12.98 20.69 -5.20
N LYS A 167 13.05 22.01 -5.41
CA LYS A 167 11.92 22.76 -5.98
C LYS A 167 11.49 22.23 -7.35
N LYS A 168 12.44 21.78 -8.17
CA LYS A 168 12.18 21.21 -9.50
C LYS A 168 11.74 19.75 -9.43
N ALA A 169 12.37 18.97 -8.56
CA ALA A 169 12.12 17.53 -8.44
C ALA A 169 10.85 17.21 -7.64
N CYS A 170 10.49 18.04 -6.65
CA CYS A 170 9.38 17.84 -5.73
C CYS A 170 8.35 18.98 -5.81
N PRO A 171 7.59 19.10 -6.92
CA PRO A 171 6.58 20.14 -7.04
C PRO A 171 5.45 19.91 -6.03
N PHE A 172 5.03 21.01 -5.40
CA PHE A 172 3.85 21.03 -4.55
C PHE A 172 2.60 21.28 -5.40
N THR A 173 1.57 20.49 -5.14
CA THR A 173 0.22 20.75 -5.64
C THR A 173 -0.63 21.27 -4.48
N CYS A 174 -1.22 22.45 -4.67
CA CYS A 174 -2.03 23.11 -3.67
C CYS A 174 -3.50 23.12 -4.08
N PHE A 175 -4.38 22.82 -3.12
CA PHE A 175 -5.81 22.85 -3.30
C PHE A 175 -6.43 23.85 -2.33
N PRO A 176 -7.48 24.57 -2.74
CA PRO A 176 -8.18 25.47 -1.85
C PRO A 176 -8.75 24.69 -0.67
N ARG A 177 -8.68 25.27 0.53
CA ARG A 177 -9.23 24.67 1.74
C ARG A 177 -10.76 24.62 1.66
N LEU A 178 -11.30 23.46 1.30
CA LEU A 178 -12.75 23.26 1.15
C LEU A 178 -13.50 23.11 2.49
N SER A 179 -12.80 22.73 3.56
CA SER A 179 -13.39 22.57 4.89
C SER A 179 -12.46 23.08 5.99
N GLN A 180 -13.03 23.42 7.15
CA GLN A 180 -12.25 23.73 8.35
C GLN A 180 -11.75 22.47 9.08
N GLN A 181 -11.91 21.27 8.52
CA GLN A 181 -11.40 20.06 9.16
C GLN A 181 -9.87 19.99 9.00
N PRO A 182 -9.13 19.70 10.08
CA PRO A 182 -7.70 19.54 9.97
C PRO A 182 -7.32 18.20 9.34
N TYR A 183 -6.18 18.19 8.66
CA TYR A 183 -5.50 16.97 8.26
C TYR A 183 -4.60 16.54 9.39
N ILE A 184 -4.75 15.30 9.86
CA ILE A 184 -3.98 14.77 10.98
C ILE A 184 -3.27 13.50 10.51
N THR A 185 -1.95 13.51 10.57
CA THR A 185 -1.10 12.34 10.27
C THR A 185 -0.38 11.92 11.54
N GLN A 186 -0.54 10.67 11.95
CA GLN A 186 0.22 10.10 13.05
C GLN A 186 1.60 9.69 12.55
N LEU A 187 2.67 10.28 13.09
CA LEU A 187 4.05 9.97 12.73
C LEU A 187 4.64 8.90 13.63
N ASP A 188 4.21 8.87 14.89
CA ASP A 188 4.62 7.91 15.91
C ASP A 188 3.49 7.77 16.95
N PHE A 189 3.63 6.89 17.95
CA PHE A 189 2.65 6.69 19.01
C PHE A 189 2.32 7.96 19.82
N HIS A 190 3.26 8.90 19.92
CA HIS A 190 3.10 10.16 20.64
C HIS A 190 3.11 11.40 19.74
N THR A 191 3.44 11.24 18.46
CA THR A 191 3.76 12.37 17.57
C THR A 191 2.76 12.45 16.43
N PHE A 192 2.15 13.63 16.30
CA PHE A 192 1.11 13.91 15.31
C PHE A 192 1.47 15.17 14.53
N MET A 193 1.34 15.12 13.20
CA MET A 193 1.41 16.29 12.33
C MET A 193 -0.01 16.76 12.04
N ILE A 194 -0.29 18.04 12.28
CA ILE A 194 -1.63 18.61 12.14
C ILE A 194 -1.59 19.83 11.23
N THR A 195 -2.37 19.79 10.16
CA THR A 195 -2.46 20.87 9.15
C THR A 195 -3.86 21.48 9.18
N SER A 196 -3.95 22.80 9.03
CA SER A 196 -5.21 23.57 9.12
C SER A 196 -5.93 23.39 10.47
N VAL A 197 -5.20 23.66 11.58
CA VAL A 197 -5.72 23.51 12.94
C VAL A 197 -6.88 24.49 13.20
N PRO A 198 -8.08 24.01 13.61
CA PRO A 198 -9.20 24.88 13.94
C PRO A 198 -8.93 25.76 15.16
N LYS A 199 -9.38 27.02 15.10
CA LYS A 199 -9.28 27.96 16.23
C LYS A 199 -9.94 27.38 17.49
N GLY A 200 -9.22 27.41 18.61
CA GLY A 200 -9.68 26.91 19.91
C GLY A 200 -9.41 25.43 20.16
N SER A 201 -8.63 24.75 19.30
CA SER A 201 -8.14 23.40 19.58
C SER A 201 -7.16 23.41 20.76
N THR A 202 -7.21 22.37 21.60
CA THR A 202 -6.47 22.33 22.88
C THR A 202 -5.86 20.97 23.15
N ILE A 203 -4.76 20.95 23.91
CA ILE A 203 -4.21 19.76 24.54
C ILE A 203 -4.61 19.81 26.02
N VAL A 204 -5.22 18.74 26.51
CA VAL A 204 -5.69 18.60 27.89
C VAL A 204 -4.98 17.41 28.52
N CYS A 205 -4.33 17.64 29.66
CA CYS A 205 -3.59 16.60 30.37
C CYS A 205 -4.10 16.43 31.79
N ASP A 206 -4.24 15.17 32.20
CA ASP A 206 -4.57 14.81 33.56
C ASP A 206 -3.25 14.73 34.37
N SER A 207 -3.07 15.66 35.31
CA SER A 207 -1.94 15.66 36.24
C SER A 207 -2.25 14.80 37.48
N ALA A 208 -1.22 14.28 38.14
CA ALA A 208 -1.35 13.47 39.35
C ALA A 208 -2.11 14.17 40.49
N ASN A 209 -2.14 15.51 40.49
CA ASN A 209 -2.85 16.34 41.47
C ASN A 209 -4.26 16.77 41.01
N SER A 210 -4.85 16.11 40.01
CA SER A 210 -6.18 16.43 39.46
C SER A 210 -6.31 17.81 38.77
N THR A 211 -5.21 18.54 38.63
CA THR A 211 -5.17 19.80 37.85
C THR A 211 -5.09 19.49 36.36
N LYS A 212 -6.05 19.97 35.58
CA LYS A 212 -6.02 19.86 34.12
C LYS A 212 -5.08 20.91 33.53
N ILE A 213 -4.00 20.48 32.89
CA ILE A 213 -3.16 21.38 32.09
C ILE A 213 -3.84 21.52 30.73
N ILE A 214 -4.23 22.75 30.38
CA ILE A 214 -4.84 23.06 29.09
C ILE A 214 -3.89 23.96 28.30
N ARG A 215 -3.43 23.48 27.15
CA ARG A 215 -2.59 24.26 26.23
C ARG A 215 -3.36 24.48 24.94
N GLN A 216 -3.56 25.74 24.55
CA GLN A 216 -4.15 26.06 23.25
C GLN A 216 -3.14 25.82 22.14
N LEU A 217 -3.60 25.26 21.02
CA LEU A 217 -2.80 25.17 19.81
C LEU A 217 -2.76 26.54 19.12
N PRO A 218 -1.60 26.97 18.60
CA PRO A 218 -1.50 28.20 17.85
C PRO A 218 -2.28 28.10 16.54
N GLU A 219 -2.85 29.22 16.11
CA GLU A 219 -3.34 29.37 14.75
C GLU A 219 -2.15 29.62 13.83
N ILE A 220 -2.11 28.91 12.70
CA ILE A 220 -1.04 29.01 11.72
C ILE A 220 -1.61 29.31 10.34
N GLU A 221 -0.88 30.10 9.55
CA GLU A 221 -1.17 30.38 8.15
C GLU A 221 -0.25 29.60 7.19
N TYR A 222 0.89 29.12 7.69
CA TYR A 222 1.90 28.44 6.89
C TYR A 222 2.39 27.18 7.60
N GLY A 223 2.63 26.11 6.85
CA GLY A 223 3.17 24.86 7.36
C GLY A 223 2.16 23.99 8.11
N SER A 224 2.66 23.25 9.08
CA SER A 224 1.91 22.29 9.90
C SER A 224 2.41 22.32 11.33
N LEU A 225 1.62 21.80 12.28
CA LEU A 225 2.04 21.64 13.68
C LEU A 225 2.46 20.20 13.94
N GLU A 226 3.72 20.01 14.29
CA GLU A 226 4.19 18.78 14.92
C GLU A 226 3.88 18.85 16.41
N VAL A 227 3.02 17.95 16.87
CA VAL A 227 2.50 17.89 18.23
C VAL A 227 2.90 16.57 18.85
N VAL A 228 3.67 16.64 19.93
CA VAL A 228 4.04 15.50 20.76
C VAL A 228 3.19 15.52 22.03
N ILE A 229 2.38 14.48 22.25
CA ILE A 229 1.53 14.32 23.44
C ILE A 229 1.94 13.10 24.27
N PRO A 230 2.09 13.25 25.59
CA PRO A 230 2.32 12.12 26.49
C PRO A 230 1.00 11.36 26.74
N CYS A 231 1.09 10.15 27.30
CA CYS A 231 -0.09 9.28 27.49
C CYS A 231 -1.17 9.82 28.44
N SER A 232 -0.82 10.70 29.37
CA SER A 232 -1.78 11.36 30.26
C SER A 232 -2.51 12.53 29.58
N CYS A 233 -2.20 12.83 28.32
CA CYS A 233 -2.78 13.93 27.57
C CYS A 233 -3.69 13.46 26.44
N ARG A 234 -4.60 14.36 26.07
CA ARG A 234 -5.52 14.23 24.96
C ARG A 234 -5.56 15.52 24.17
N LEU A 235 -5.58 15.39 22.86
CA LEU A 235 -5.72 16.48 21.93
C LEU A 235 -7.18 16.62 21.50
N ASN A 236 -7.78 17.75 21.87
CA ASN A 236 -9.15 18.13 21.56
C ASN A 236 -9.17 19.05 20.34
N ILE A 237 -9.54 18.49 19.20
CA ILE A 237 -9.71 19.23 17.95
C ILE A 237 -11.16 19.69 17.82
N LYS A 238 -11.36 21.00 17.64
CA LYS A 238 -12.71 21.55 17.45
C LYS A 238 -13.35 20.98 16.18
N GLY A 239 -14.60 20.53 16.28
CA GLY A 239 -15.33 19.89 15.17
C GLY A 239 -15.13 18.37 15.07
N ARG A 240 -14.27 17.78 15.91
CA ARG A 240 -14.15 16.33 16.07
C ARG A 240 -14.82 15.89 17.37
N SER A 241 -15.62 14.84 17.32
CA SER A 241 -16.33 14.31 18.50
C SER A 241 -15.42 13.55 19.47
N GLN A 242 -14.39 12.88 18.94
CA GLN A 242 -13.45 12.09 19.74
C GLN A 242 -12.10 12.78 19.86
N PRO A 243 -11.55 12.88 21.08
CA PRO A 243 -10.20 13.38 21.28
C PRO A 243 -9.16 12.40 20.72
N ILE A 244 -8.00 12.94 20.37
CA ILE A 244 -6.85 12.15 19.91
C ILE A 244 -5.97 11.89 21.11
N SER A 245 -5.67 10.62 21.38
CA SER A 245 -4.78 10.20 22.45
C SER A 245 -3.74 9.24 21.89
N SER A 246 -2.66 9.04 22.64
CA SER A 246 -1.76 7.92 22.38
C SER A 246 -2.51 6.58 22.47
N PRO A 247 -2.08 5.57 21.71
CA PRO A 247 -2.73 4.26 21.70
C PRO A 247 -2.62 3.56 23.06
N TYR A 248 -3.53 2.62 23.30
CA TYR A 248 -3.53 1.75 24.48
C TYR A 248 -3.13 0.31 24.07
N PRO A 249 -2.26 -0.38 24.82
CA PRO A 249 -1.52 0.11 25.98
C PRO A 249 -0.50 1.19 25.59
N CYS A 250 -0.26 2.13 26.51
CA CYS A 250 0.70 3.21 26.30
C CYS A 250 2.10 2.61 26.04
N PRO A 251 2.75 2.91 24.91
CA PRO A 251 4.08 2.41 24.63
C PRO A 251 5.08 2.93 25.68
N THR A 252 6.06 2.10 26.01
CA THR A 252 7.10 2.44 27.00
C THR A 252 8.10 3.41 26.38
N GLY A 253 8.09 4.65 26.87
CA GLY A 253 9.01 5.71 26.45
C GLY A 253 8.72 6.97 27.25
N ASN A 254 9.75 7.60 27.82
CA ASN A 254 9.62 8.80 28.66
C ASN A 254 9.32 10.04 27.80
N VAL A 255 8.13 10.09 27.20
CA VAL A 255 7.56 11.33 26.72
C VAL A 255 6.79 11.92 27.89
N ASP A 256 7.45 12.78 28.66
CA ASP A 256 6.82 13.46 29.82
C ASP A 256 6.37 14.88 29.48
N LYS A 257 6.77 15.40 28.32
CA LYS A 257 6.58 16.81 27.96
C LYS A 257 5.81 16.95 26.65
N ILE A 258 4.88 17.89 26.68
CA ILE A 258 4.14 18.34 25.50
C ILE A 258 5.06 19.20 24.65
N SER A 259 5.24 18.85 23.38
CA SER A 259 5.91 19.69 22.38
C SER A 259 4.92 20.11 21.30
N VAL A 260 4.99 21.37 20.89
CA VAL A 260 4.23 21.91 19.75
C VAL A 260 5.19 22.76 18.94
N VAL A 261 5.51 22.31 17.73
CA VAL A 261 6.48 22.96 16.84
C VAL A 261 5.81 23.20 15.50
N GLN A 262 5.91 24.42 14.98
CA GLN A 262 5.48 24.71 13.62
C GLN A 262 6.59 24.32 12.64
N THR A 263 6.24 23.48 11.67
CA THR A 263 7.15 22.96 10.64
C THR A 263 6.75 23.50 9.28
N ILE A 264 7.73 23.94 8.49
CA ILE A 264 7.55 24.31 7.07
C ILE A 264 8.48 23.47 6.19
N PRO A 265 8.10 23.18 4.93
CA PRO A 265 8.98 22.57 3.95
C PRO A 265 10.26 23.39 3.74
N SER A 266 11.39 22.70 3.59
CA SER A 266 12.68 23.35 3.28
C SER A 266 12.65 24.14 1.97
N THR A 267 11.80 23.74 1.01
CA THR A 267 11.59 24.46 -0.26
C THR A 267 10.93 25.83 -0.08
N TRP A 268 10.24 26.06 1.04
CA TRP A 268 9.64 27.34 1.40
C TRP A 268 10.54 28.18 2.30
N ALA A 269 11.68 27.63 2.73
CA ALA A 269 12.57 28.32 3.65
C ALA A 269 13.65 29.14 2.92
N LYS A 270 14.20 30.16 3.59
CA LYS A 270 15.36 30.95 3.19
C LYS A 270 16.66 30.21 3.53
N ILE A 271 16.82 28.98 3.02
CA ILE A 271 18.02 28.17 3.21
C ILE A 271 18.52 27.67 1.85
N ASP A 272 19.84 27.65 1.66
CA ASP A 272 20.45 27.23 0.40
C ASP A 272 20.86 25.75 0.40
N VAL A 273 21.18 25.18 1.56
CA VAL A 273 21.69 23.81 1.70
C VAL A 273 20.88 23.06 2.75
N ILE A 274 20.36 21.90 2.37
CA ILE A 274 19.85 20.92 3.31
C ILE A 274 21.03 20.01 3.67
N VAL A 275 21.59 20.20 4.86
CA VAL A 275 22.61 19.28 5.37
C VAL A 275 21.90 17.95 5.61
N THR A 276 22.25 16.97 4.79
CA THR A 276 21.64 15.65 4.71
C THR A 276 22.76 14.65 4.89
N ASP A 277 23.32 14.59 6.10
CA ASP A 277 24.20 13.48 6.42
C ASP A 277 23.32 12.23 6.60
N THR A 278 22.91 11.65 5.47
CA THR A 278 22.20 10.38 5.31
C THR A 278 20.96 10.20 6.20
N MET A 279 19.82 10.79 5.79
CA MET A 279 18.54 10.73 6.51
C MET A 279 17.98 9.31 6.77
N LEU A 280 18.51 8.27 6.12
CA LEU A 280 18.07 6.89 6.27
C LEU A 280 18.83 6.10 7.35
N ARG A 281 19.95 6.60 7.87
CA ARG A 281 20.65 5.88 8.94
C ARG A 281 19.77 5.86 10.19
N ALA A 282 19.45 4.66 10.67
CA ALA A 282 18.62 4.45 11.85
C ALA A 282 19.11 5.32 13.03
N GLY A 283 18.26 6.24 13.48
CA GLY A 283 18.57 7.17 14.58
C GLY A 283 19.14 8.53 14.16
N ALA A 284 19.34 8.79 12.87
CA ALA A 284 19.62 10.14 12.38
C ALA A 284 18.40 11.03 12.63
N LYS A 285 18.51 11.96 13.58
CA LYS A 285 17.50 13.01 13.73
C LYS A 285 17.57 13.89 12.47
N PRO A 286 16.44 14.21 11.83
CA PRO A 286 16.45 15.17 10.75
C PRO A 286 17.14 16.44 11.26
N ILE A 287 18.12 16.95 10.51
CA ILE A 287 18.76 18.22 10.84
C ILE A 287 17.69 19.29 10.63
N THR A 288 17.03 19.65 11.73
CA THR A 288 16.00 20.68 11.74
C THR A 288 16.66 22.02 12.00
N ASN A 289 16.62 22.90 11.00
CA ASN A 289 16.97 24.30 11.21
C ASN A 289 15.86 24.93 12.05
N THR A 290 16.15 25.21 13.31
CA THR A 290 15.20 25.90 14.20
C THR A 290 15.35 27.39 14.04
N PHE A 291 14.26 28.07 13.71
CA PHE A 291 14.20 29.52 13.63
C PHE A 291 13.38 30.08 14.78
N ALA A 292 13.80 31.24 15.31
CA ALA A 292 13.05 31.91 16.38
C ALA A 292 11.69 32.44 15.90
N ASN A 293 11.59 32.85 14.63
CA ASN A 293 10.40 33.46 14.04
C ASN A 293 10.16 32.96 12.62
N LEU A 294 8.88 32.81 12.24
CA LEU A 294 8.48 32.35 10.90
C LEU A 294 8.98 33.28 9.78
N SER A 295 8.97 34.60 9.98
CA SER A 295 9.43 35.58 8.98
C SER A 295 10.92 35.46 8.64
N ALA A 296 11.72 35.00 9.59
CA ALA A 296 13.14 34.71 9.38
C ALA A 296 13.34 33.42 8.56
N ALA A 297 12.43 32.45 8.70
CA ALA A 297 12.49 31.18 8.01
C ALA A 297 11.87 31.24 6.61
N LEU A 298 10.69 31.86 6.47
CA LEU A 298 9.83 31.76 5.30
C LEU A 298 10.33 32.64 4.14
N ASN A 299 10.37 32.06 2.96
CA ASN A 299 10.54 32.73 1.69
C ASN A 299 9.17 32.92 1.02
N GLU A 300 8.60 34.12 1.15
CA GLU A 300 7.29 34.45 0.58
C GLU A 300 7.29 34.56 -0.95
N SER A 301 8.45 34.75 -1.58
CA SER A 301 8.59 34.72 -3.05
C SER A 301 8.72 33.29 -3.59
N TRP A 302 8.22 32.30 -2.85
CA TRP A 302 8.17 30.93 -3.32
C TRP A 302 7.21 30.82 -4.49
N VAL A 303 7.74 30.38 -5.64
CA VAL A 303 6.96 30.25 -6.87
C VAL A 303 6.22 28.92 -6.83
N LEU A 304 4.89 28.99 -6.73
CA LEU A 304 4.00 27.93 -7.13
C LEU A 304 4.06 27.86 -8.66
N GLU A 305 5.09 27.24 -9.23
CA GLU A 305 5.00 26.73 -10.59
C GLU A 305 4.05 25.53 -10.54
N SER A 306 2.77 25.79 -10.28
CA SER A 306 1.74 24.82 -10.54
C SER A 306 1.73 24.68 -12.06
N THR A 307 2.15 23.53 -12.56
CA THR A 307 1.54 23.03 -13.78
C THR A 307 0.07 22.84 -13.43
N THR A 308 -0.74 23.89 -13.63
CA THR A 308 -2.17 23.74 -13.70
C THR A 308 -2.41 22.80 -14.87
N PHE A 309 -2.52 21.50 -14.59
CA PHE A 309 -3.17 20.60 -15.52
C PHE A 309 -4.59 21.12 -15.61
N ASN A 310 -4.85 21.88 -16.68
CA ASN A 310 -6.16 22.32 -17.02
C ASN A 310 -6.92 21.07 -17.49
N VAL A 311 -7.55 20.36 -16.57
CA VAL A 311 -8.35 19.14 -16.87
C VAL A 311 -9.62 19.49 -17.67
N SER A 312 -9.75 20.71 -18.20
CA SER A 312 -10.70 21.02 -19.27
C SER A 312 -10.22 20.53 -20.64
N GLU A 313 -8.94 20.19 -20.79
CA GLU A 313 -8.46 19.31 -21.85
C GLU A 313 -8.30 17.91 -21.24
N ILE A 314 -9.40 17.16 -21.20
CA ILE A 314 -9.31 15.72 -21.39
C ILE A 314 -8.66 15.61 -22.78
N ALA A 315 -7.33 15.49 -22.81
CA ALA A 315 -6.64 14.96 -23.98
C ALA A 315 -7.45 13.74 -24.36
N ASP A 316 -8.02 13.78 -25.58
CA ASP A 316 -8.83 12.71 -26.15
C ASP A 316 -8.35 11.41 -25.54
N LEU A 317 -9.23 10.75 -24.78
CA LEU A 317 -9.05 9.35 -24.44
C LEU A 317 -8.89 8.68 -25.80
N VAL A 318 -7.64 8.61 -26.27
CA VAL A 318 -7.25 7.85 -27.43
C VAL A 318 -7.86 6.53 -27.10
N HIS A 319 -8.92 6.19 -27.84
CA HIS A 319 -9.50 4.87 -27.79
C HIS A 319 -8.30 3.98 -28.05
N VAL A 320 -7.76 3.41 -26.98
CA VAL A 320 -6.81 2.33 -27.06
C VAL A 320 -7.65 1.29 -27.76
N LYS A 321 -7.49 1.21 -29.08
CA LYS A 321 -7.91 0.08 -29.87
C LYS A 321 -7.15 -1.07 -29.24
N ILE A 322 -7.83 -1.73 -28.30
CA ILE A 322 -7.52 -3.08 -27.90
C ILE A 322 -7.40 -3.80 -29.24
N PRO A 323 -6.24 -4.36 -29.61
CA PRO A 323 -6.14 -5.11 -30.84
C PRO A 323 -7.23 -6.18 -30.79
N ASP A 324 -8.11 -6.16 -31.79
CA ASP A 324 -9.23 -7.08 -31.96
C ASP A 324 -8.71 -8.51 -32.15
N ILE A 325 -8.27 -9.14 -31.05
CA ILE A 325 -7.95 -10.57 -31.00
C ILE A 325 -9.23 -11.38 -30.67
N ILE A 326 -10.35 -10.70 -30.37
CA ILE A 326 -11.66 -11.33 -30.09
C ILE A 326 -12.63 -11.21 -31.30
N HIS A 327 -12.11 -11.12 -32.54
CA HIS A 327 -12.93 -11.19 -33.76
C HIS A 327 -12.89 -12.53 -34.50
N LEU A 328 -12.28 -13.59 -33.91
CA LEU A 328 -12.36 -14.95 -34.45
C LEU A 328 -13.60 -15.75 -34.00
N LEU A 329 -14.49 -15.15 -33.21
CA LEU A 329 -15.82 -15.71 -32.99
C LEU A 329 -16.82 -14.76 -33.63
N PRO A 330 -17.53 -15.15 -34.70
CA PRO A 330 -18.56 -14.30 -35.27
C PRO A 330 -19.57 -14.00 -34.17
N SER A 331 -19.99 -12.73 -34.08
CA SER A 331 -21.09 -12.32 -33.22
C SER A 331 -22.34 -13.06 -33.66
N VAL A 332 -22.55 -14.24 -33.09
CA VAL A 332 -23.82 -14.94 -33.13
C VAL A 332 -24.76 -14.00 -32.40
N SER A 333 -25.56 -13.26 -33.16
CA SER A 333 -26.44 -12.23 -32.62
C SER A 333 -27.18 -12.79 -31.42
N SER A 334 -27.33 -11.99 -30.38
CA SER A 334 -28.02 -12.36 -29.14
C SER A 334 -29.41 -12.98 -29.44
N ALA A 335 -30.02 -12.62 -30.57
CA ALA A 335 -31.24 -13.21 -31.10
C ALA A 335 -31.15 -14.73 -31.39
N LEU A 336 -30.04 -15.22 -31.97
CA LEU A 336 -29.86 -16.66 -32.23
C LEU A 336 -29.69 -17.47 -30.93
N LEU A 337 -29.05 -16.90 -29.91
CA LEU A 337 -28.98 -17.51 -28.58
C LEU A 337 -30.37 -17.55 -27.91
N TYR A 338 -31.21 -16.52 -28.08
CA TYR A 338 -32.60 -16.57 -27.62
C TYR A 338 -33.45 -17.60 -28.39
N ILE A 339 -33.29 -17.66 -29.71
CA ILE A 339 -34.00 -18.63 -30.57
C ILE A 339 -33.63 -20.07 -30.21
N TRP A 340 -32.39 -20.33 -29.77
CA TRP A 340 -31.97 -21.68 -29.37
C TRP A 340 -32.33 -22.04 -27.92
N ASN A 341 -32.33 -21.06 -27.01
CA ASN A 341 -32.66 -21.33 -25.61
C ASN A 341 -34.16 -21.59 -25.39
N VAL A 342 -35.06 -20.93 -26.11
CA VAL A 342 -36.52 -21.16 -25.96
C VAL A 342 -36.94 -22.62 -26.21
N PRO A 343 -36.60 -23.28 -27.34
CA PRO A 343 -36.96 -24.68 -27.57
C PRO A 343 -36.24 -25.63 -26.60
N LEU A 344 -35.01 -25.32 -26.17
CA LEU A 344 -34.30 -26.11 -25.17
C LEU A 344 -34.99 -26.07 -23.80
N THR A 345 -35.46 -24.88 -23.40
CA THR A 345 -36.21 -24.70 -22.14
C THR A 345 -37.55 -25.41 -22.20
N LEU A 346 -38.24 -25.36 -23.34
CA LEU A 346 -39.49 -26.08 -23.57
C LEU A 346 -39.28 -27.61 -23.57
N ALA A 347 -38.18 -28.10 -24.16
CA ALA A 347 -37.84 -29.52 -24.14
C ALA A 347 -37.54 -30.01 -22.72
N ILE A 348 -36.81 -29.23 -21.91
CA ILE A 348 -36.54 -29.56 -20.50
C ILE A 348 -37.85 -29.58 -19.69
N LEU A 349 -38.71 -28.58 -19.86
CA LEU A 349 -40.02 -28.54 -19.20
C LEU A 349 -40.91 -29.73 -19.60
N TYR A 350 -40.91 -30.11 -20.88
CA TYR A 350 -41.64 -31.28 -21.36
C TYR A 350 -41.12 -32.58 -20.75
N LEU A 351 -39.80 -32.77 -20.71
CA LEU A 351 -39.18 -33.95 -20.08
C LEU A 351 -39.48 -34.01 -18.58
N PHE A 352 -39.49 -32.86 -17.90
CA PHE A 352 -39.83 -32.77 -16.49
C PHE A 352 -41.31 -33.13 -16.25
N TRP A 353 -42.20 -32.63 -17.10
CA TRP A 353 -43.63 -32.94 -17.05
C TRP A 353 -43.92 -34.42 -17.34
N ASP A 354 -43.25 -35.02 -18.33
CA ASP A 354 -43.39 -36.45 -18.64
C ASP A 354 -42.91 -37.33 -17.47
N ARG A 355 -41.80 -36.96 -16.82
CA ARG A 355 -41.34 -37.63 -15.59
C ARG A 355 -42.35 -37.53 -14.46
N ILE A 356 -42.95 -36.35 -14.23
CA ILE A 356 -43.99 -36.18 -13.21
C ILE A 356 -45.22 -37.04 -13.54
N LYS A 357 -45.68 -37.04 -14.80
CA LYS A 357 -46.80 -37.90 -15.24
C LYS A 357 -46.51 -39.39 -15.04
N LYS A 358 -45.30 -39.85 -15.37
CA LYS A 358 -44.88 -41.24 -15.14
C LYS A 358 -44.83 -41.59 -13.65
N ALA A 359 -44.29 -40.71 -12.83
CA ALA A 359 -44.28 -40.87 -11.37
C ALA A 359 -45.71 -40.92 -10.79
N ALA A 360 -46.62 -40.07 -11.26
CA ALA A 360 -48.01 -40.07 -10.85
C ALA A 360 -48.76 -41.36 -11.27
N ARG A 361 -48.47 -41.90 -12.47
CA ARG A 361 -49.03 -43.19 -12.92
C ARG A 361 -48.50 -44.37 -12.10
N LEU A 362 -47.22 -44.34 -11.72
CA LEU A 362 -46.62 -45.35 -10.83
C LEU A 362 -47.25 -45.29 -9.42
N ALA A 363 -47.47 -44.09 -8.89
CA ALA A 363 -48.15 -43.89 -7.61
C ALA A 363 -49.62 -44.35 -7.65
N ALA A 364 -50.33 -44.14 -8.76
CA ALA A 364 -51.72 -44.60 -8.94
C ALA A 364 -51.84 -46.13 -9.14
N SER A 365 -50.74 -46.82 -9.49
CA SER A 365 -50.71 -48.29 -9.61
C SER A 365 -50.43 -49.02 -8.29
N PHE A 366 -50.06 -48.28 -7.24
CA PHE A 366 -49.99 -48.80 -5.87
C PHE A 366 -51.36 -48.67 -5.20
N THR A 367 -52.29 -49.57 -5.53
CA THR A 367 -53.39 -49.86 -4.62
C THR A 367 -52.84 -50.63 -3.43
N PRO A 368 -53.09 -50.18 -2.18
CA PRO A 368 -52.66 -50.94 -1.01
C PRO A 368 -53.44 -52.25 -1.01
N LYS A 369 -52.71 -53.34 -1.23
CA LYS A 369 -53.23 -54.69 -1.01
C LYS A 369 -53.44 -54.80 0.49
N GLU A 370 -54.69 -54.85 0.92
CA GLU A 370 -55.07 -55.26 2.28
C GLU A 370 -54.33 -56.56 2.60
N TRP A 371 -53.56 -56.54 3.69
CA TRP A 371 -52.98 -57.73 4.29
C TRP A 371 -53.48 -57.83 5.74
N PRO A 372 -53.71 -59.06 6.21
CA PRO A 372 -54.68 -59.44 7.25
C PRO A 372 -54.30 -59.05 8.68
#